data_AF-A0A6M8UA47-F1
#
_entry.id   AF-A0A6M8UA47-F1
#
_cell.length_a   1.000
_cell.length_b   1.000
_cell.length_c   1.000
_cell.angle_alpha   90.00
_cell.angle_beta   90.00
_cell.angle_gamma   90.00
#
_symmetry.space_group_name_H-M   'P 1'
#
loop_
_entity.id
_entity.type
_entity.pdbx_description
1 polymer ?
#
loop_
_entity_poly.entity_id
_entity_poly.type
_entity_poly.pdbx_seq_one_letter_code
_entity_poly.pdbx_strand_id
1 'polypeptide(L)'
;MAWEYDVATHTFTRDGEKYTADYAGATGYKNDSSKECVSGKGPLPRGTYTIGSPHNSAHTGKYTLNLTPNLSNAMCGRSAFRIHGASKKHPLDSSEGCIIAPISVRKSIGASGDRELKVK
;
A
#
# COMPACT_ATOMS: atom_id res chain seq x y z
N MET A 1 -12.74 -0.43 -12.71
CA MET A 1 -13.24 -0.74 -11.36
C MET A 1 -12.19 -0.31 -10.34
N ALA A 2 -12.52 -0.27 -9.05
CA ALA A 2 -11.62 0.22 -8.02
C ALA A 2 -11.26 -0.92 -7.05
N TRP A 3 -9.98 -1.02 -6.71
CA TRP A 3 -9.54 -1.83 -5.58
C TRP A 3 -9.90 -1.10 -4.29
N GLU A 4 -10.28 -1.84 -3.25
CA GLU A 4 -10.30 -1.31 -1.88
C GLU A 4 -9.18 -1.95 -1.07
N TYR A 5 -8.52 -1.18 -0.21
CA TYR A 5 -7.59 -1.68 0.80
C TYR A 5 -8.05 -1.23 2.18
N ASP A 6 -8.28 -2.19 3.05
CA ASP A 6 -8.59 -1.97 4.46
C ASP A 6 -7.30 -2.12 5.27
N VAL A 7 -6.87 -1.02 5.90
CA VAL A 7 -5.61 -0.96 6.65
C VAL A 7 -5.65 -1.87 7.86
N ALA A 8 -6.76 -1.89 8.60
CA ALA A 8 -6.90 -2.65 9.85
C ALA A 8 -6.86 -4.16 9.61
N THR A 9 -7.53 -4.61 8.56
CA THR A 9 -7.59 -6.02 8.16
C THR A 9 -6.57 -6.38 7.09
N HIS A 10 -5.65 -5.46 6.74
CA HIS A 10 -4.58 -5.63 5.77
C HIS A 10 -5.03 -6.37 4.50
N THR A 11 -6.23 -6.04 4.03
CA THR A 11 -6.95 -6.80 3.01
C THR A 11 -7.24 -5.91 1.81
N PHE A 12 -6.97 -6.43 0.61
CA PHE A 12 -7.50 -5.90 -0.63
C PHE A 12 -8.79 -6.62 -1.02
N THR A 13 -9.77 -5.88 -1.53
CA THR A 13 -10.96 -6.44 -2.16
C THR A 13 -11.21 -5.83 -3.54
N ARG A 14 -11.67 -6.65 -4.48
CA ARG A 14 -12.09 -6.25 -5.82
C ARG A 14 -13.08 -7.28 -6.35
N ASP A 15 -14.22 -6.83 -6.87
CA ASP A 15 -15.21 -7.68 -7.54
C ASP A 15 -15.65 -8.92 -6.70
N GLY A 16 -15.74 -8.75 -5.38
CA GLY A 16 -16.08 -9.84 -4.44
C GLY A 16 -14.91 -10.76 -4.07
N GLU A 17 -13.76 -10.64 -4.74
CA GLU A 17 -12.53 -11.34 -4.39
C GLU A 17 -11.76 -10.64 -3.27
N LYS A 18 -11.05 -11.43 -2.47
CA LYS A 18 -10.27 -10.97 -1.32
C LYS A 18 -8.82 -11.42 -1.45
N TYR A 19 -7.90 -10.50 -1.21
CA TYR A 19 -6.45 -10.73 -1.22
C TYR A 19 -5.83 -10.15 0.05
N THR A 20 -4.84 -10.81 0.61
CA THR A 20 -4.23 -10.38 1.88
C THR A 20 -2.86 -9.75 1.62
N ALA A 21 -2.67 -8.53 2.13
CA ALA A 21 -1.36 -7.90 2.26
C ALA A 21 -0.66 -8.41 3.53
N ASP A 22 0.64 -8.19 3.65
CA ASP A 22 1.37 -8.53 4.85
C ASP A 22 1.09 -7.51 5.97
N TYR A 23 1.26 -6.21 5.68
CA TYR A 23 0.99 -5.09 6.59
C TYR A 23 1.15 -3.73 5.90
N ALA A 24 0.77 -2.64 6.58
CA ALA A 24 1.17 -1.27 6.25
C ALA A 24 1.64 -0.52 7.50
N GLY A 25 2.67 0.32 7.38
CA GLY A 25 3.27 1.06 8.50
C GLY A 25 4.46 0.36 9.16
N ALA A 26 5.19 1.14 9.97
CA ALA A 26 6.37 0.71 10.70
C ALA A 26 6.01 -0.12 11.94
N THR A 27 7.02 -0.82 12.47
CA THR A 27 6.88 -1.56 13.73
C THR A 27 6.33 -0.67 14.85
N GLY A 28 5.26 -1.14 15.53
CA GLY A 28 4.53 -0.37 16.54
C GLY A 28 3.37 0.50 16.02
N TYR A 29 3.22 0.63 14.69
CA TYR A 29 2.16 1.43 14.04
C TYR A 29 1.43 0.64 12.94
N LYS A 30 1.75 -0.65 12.79
CA LYS A 30 1.23 -1.49 11.72
C LYS A 30 -0.29 -1.55 11.76
N ASN A 31 -0.90 -1.39 10.59
CA ASN A 31 -2.32 -1.62 10.37
C ASN A 31 -3.24 -0.77 11.27
N ASP A 32 -2.74 0.34 11.83
CA ASP A 32 -3.53 1.27 12.63
C ASP A 32 -3.77 2.57 11.84
N SER A 33 -4.95 2.69 11.23
CA SER A 33 -5.33 3.87 10.46
C SER A 33 -5.46 5.13 11.32
N SER A 34 -5.60 5.01 12.65
CA SER A 34 -5.54 6.19 13.54
C SER A 34 -4.15 6.83 13.59
N LYS A 35 -3.11 6.10 13.15
CA LYS A 35 -1.72 6.58 13.11
C LYS A 35 -1.31 7.13 11.76
N GLU A 36 -2.23 7.26 10.81
CA GLU A 36 -1.91 7.62 9.42
C GLU A 36 -1.22 8.99 9.25
N CYS A 37 -1.29 9.88 10.24
CA CYS A 37 -0.60 11.17 10.23
C CYS A 37 0.73 11.18 11.01
N VAL A 38 1.16 10.03 11.55
CA VAL A 38 2.49 9.88 12.15
C VAL A 38 3.52 9.71 11.04
N SER A 39 4.22 10.80 10.71
CA SER A 39 5.22 10.82 9.64
C SER A 39 6.30 9.76 9.82
N GLY A 40 6.65 9.07 8.72
CA GLY A 40 7.65 8.00 8.67
C GLY A 40 7.30 6.73 9.46
N LYS A 41 6.10 6.61 10.05
CA LYS A 41 5.76 5.47 10.91
C LYS A 41 4.38 4.90 10.61
N GLY A 42 3.36 5.74 10.57
CA GLY A 42 1.97 5.30 10.36
C GLY A 42 1.75 4.66 8.99
N PRO A 43 0.67 3.88 8.82
CA PRO A 43 0.21 3.47 7.49
C PRO A 43 -0.06 4.68 6.58
N LEU A 44 -0.18 4.45 5.28
CA LEU A 44 -0.62 5.49 4.36
C LEU A 44 -1.98 6.09 4.78
N PRO A 45 -2.18 7.41 4.61
CA PRO A 45 -3.47 8.06 4.83
C PRO A 45 -4.60 7.42 4.04
N ARG A 46 -5.77 7.33 4.65
CA ARG A 46 -7.01 6.94 3.97
C ARG A 46 -7.35 7.93 2.86
N GLY A 47 -8.06 7.44 1.84
CA GLY A 47 -8.42 8.21 0.66
C GLY A 47 -8.22 7.43 -0.64
N THR A 48 -8.31 8.14 -1.76
CA THR A 48 -8.22 7.52 -3.10
C THR A 48 -6.83 7.72 -3.68
N TYR A 49 -6.29 6.69 -4.30
CA TYR A 49 -4.97 6.69 -4.92
C TYR A 49 -5.04 6.15 -6.34
N THR A 50 -4.22 6.70 -7.22
CA THR A 50 -3.94 6.14 -8.54
C THR A 50 -2.78 5.15 -8.47
N ILE A 51 -3.01 3.94 -8.95
CA ILE A 51 -2.04 2.84 -9.02
C ILE A 51 -1.19 2.99 -10.30
N GLY A 52 0.09 3.26 -10.13
CA GLY A 52 1.06 3.33 -11.22
C GLY A 52 1.38 1.95 -11.82
N SER A 53 1.98 1.95 -13.01
CA SER A 53 2.42 0.70 -13.65
C SER A 53 3.49 -0.02 -12.83
N PRO A 54 3.51 -1.37 -12.85
CA PRO A 54 4.51 -2.15 -12.12
C PRO A 54 5.91 -1.87 -12.66
N HIS A 55 6.87 -1.72 -11.76
CA HIS A 55 8.28 -1.54 -12.09
C HIS A 55 9.19 -2.22 -11.05
N ASN A 56 10.47 -2.35 -11.36
CA ASN A 56 11.47 -2.80 -10.41
C ASN A 56 12.18 -1.59 -9.80
N SER A 57 12.46 -1.67 -8.50
CA SER A 57 13.18 -0.63 -7.76
C SER A 57 14.30 -1.27 -6.96
N ALA A 58 15.46 -0.59 -6.89
CA ALA A 58 16.57 -1.04 -6.06
C ALA A 58 16.22 -1.04 -4.56
N HIS A 59 15.29 -0.17 -4.14
CA HIS A 59 14.91 -0.01 -2.74
C HIS A 59 13.72 -0.88 -2.34
N THR A 60 12.68 -0.96 -3.18
CA THR A 60 11.41 -1.65 -2.87
C THR A 60 11.26 -3.01 -3.58
N GLY A 61 12.27 -3.37 -4.38
CA GLY A 61 12.37 -4.67 -5.03
C GLY A 61 11.51 -4.80 -6.30
N LYS A 62 11.34 -6.05 -6.73
CA LYS A 62 10.63 -6.39 -7.96
C LYS A 62 9.14 -6.09 -7.85
N TYR A 63 8.53 -5.62 -8.94
CA TYR A 63 7.07 -5.47 -9.08
C TYR A 63 6.42 -4.47 -8.10
N THR A 64 7.08 -3.35 -7.86
CA THR A 64 6.56 -2.23 -7.06
C THR A 64 5.50 -1.46 -7.85
N LEU A 65 4.41 -1.08 -7.17
CA LEU A 65 3.35 -0.21 -7.70
C LEU A 65 3.38 1.12 -6.93
N ASN A 66 3.56 2.24 -7.62
CA ASN A 66 3.49 3.56 -6.98
C ASN A 66 2.03 3.94 -6.73
N LEU A 67 1.76 4.64 -5.62
CA LEU A 67 0.44 5.17 -5.29
C LEU A 67 0.52 6.70 -5.31
N THR A 68 -0.21 7.30 -6.24
CA THR A 68 -0.34 8.77 -6.31
C THR A 68 -1.63 9.16 -5.60
N PRO A 69 -1.59 9.91 -4.49
CA PRO A 69 -2.80 10.31 -3.79
C PRO A 69 -3.63 11.27 -4.64
N ASN A 70 -4.95 11.18 -4.53
CA ASN A 70 -5.82 12.24 -5.00
C ASN A 70 -5.54 13.55 -4.23
N LEU A 71 -5.66 14.69 -4.91
CA LEU A 71 -5.48 16.02 -4.31
C LEU A 71 -6.42 16.29 -3.12
N SER A 72 -7.58 15.61 -3.06
CA SER A 72 -8.52 15.73 -1.94
C SER A 72 -8.13 14.92 -0.71
N ASN A 73 -7.11 14.06 -0.78
CA ASN A 73 -6.70 13.27 0.38
C ASN A 73 -6.02 14.15 1.43
N ALA A 74 -6.36 13.93 2.70
CA ALA A 74 -5.65 14.54 3.82
C ALA A 74 -4.30 13.83 4.05
N MET A 75 -3.27 14.22 3.31
CA MET A 75 -2.00 13.50 3.28
C MET A 75 -1.08 13.75 4.49
N CYS A 76 -1.44 14.69 5.37
CA CYS A 76 -0.63 15.02 6.56
C CYS A 76 0.85 15.34 6.22
N GLY A 77 1.08 15.97 5.06
CA GLY A 77 2.43 16.30 4.56
C GLY A 77 3.25 15.11 4.05
N ARG A 78 2.65 13.92 3.93
CA ARG A 78 3.32 12.68 3.53
C ARG A 78 3.08 12.36 2.06
N SER A 79 4.00 11.60 1.46
CA SER A 79 3.93 11.24 0.03
C SER A 79 4.74 9.97 -0.24
N ALA A 80 4.94 9.65 -1.54
CA ALA A 80 5.77 8.54 -2.01
C ALA A 80 5.35 7.14 -1.54
N PHE A 81 4.04 6.91 -1.38
CA PHE A 81 3.48 5.62 -1.01
C PHE A 81 3.55 4.62 -2.17
N ARG A 82 3.75 3.34 -1.84
CA ARG A 82 3.80 2.23 -2.79
C ARG A 82 3.10 0.99 -2.24
N ILE A 83 2.80 0.05 -3.14
CA ILE A 83 2.58 -1.36 -2.83
C ILE A 83 3.84 -2.11 -3.26
N HIS A 84 4.56 -2.73 -2.31
CA HIS A 84 5.80 -3.44 -2.62
C HIS A 84 6.00 -4.67 -1.74
N GLY A 85 7.05 -5.44 -2.01
CA GLY A 85 7.38 -6.63 -1.22
C GLY A 85 8.25 -6.29 -0.01
N ALA A 86 8.24 -7.17 0.98
CA ALA A 86 9.13 -7.07 2.13
C ALA A 86 10.62 -7.11 1.72
N SER A 87 11.45 -6.41 2.49
CA SER A 87 12.91 -6.50 2.39
C SER A 87 13.38 -7.90 2.77
N LYS A 88 14.31 -8.47 2.01
CA LYS A 88 14.94 -9.75 2.38
C LYS A 88 15.74 -9.66 3.69
N LYS A 89 16.32 -8.48 3.98
CA LYS A 89 17.17 -8.26 5.16
C LYS A 89 16.35 -7.95 6.40
N HIS A 90 15.23 -7.24 6.24
CA HIS A 90 14.38 -6.78 7.34
C HIS A 90 12.88 -7.00 7.01
N PRO A 91 12.42 -8.25 6.85
CA PRO A 91 11.11 -8.55 6.28
C PRO A 91 9.92 -7.98 7.09
N LEU A 92 10.08 -7.89 8.40
CA LEU A 92 9.06 -7.35 9.29
C LEU A 92 9.18 -5.83 9.52
N ASP A 93 10.17 -5.18 8.93
CA ASP A 93 10.43 -3.75 9.14
C ASP A 93 10.80 -3.08 7.81
N SER A 94 9.88 -3.17 6.86
CA SER A 94 10.09 -2.74 5.46
C SER A 94 9.19 -1.58 5.04
N SER A 95 8.45 -0.98 5.97
CA SER A 95 7.48 0.07 5.64
C SER A 95 7.53 1.21 6.63
N GLU A 96 7.57 2.43 6.10
CA GLU A 96 7.31 3.68 6.82
C GLU A 96 5.94 4.26 6.44
N GLY A 97 5.05 3.42 5.90
CA GLY A 97 3.69 3.75 5.48
C GLY A 97 3.21 3.08 4.19
N CYS A 98 4.12 2.51 3.39
CA CYS A 98 3.77 1.70 2.21
C CYS A 98 3.00 0.43 2.59
N ILE A 99 2.26 -0.11 1.64
CA ILE A 99 1.61 -1.42 1.78
C ILE A 99 2.61 -2.50 1.38
N ILE A 100 2.91 -3.42 2.30
CA ILE A 100 3.73 -4.59 2.05
C ILE A 100 2.81 -5.73 1.63
N ALA A 101 3.04 -6.28 0.45
CA ALA A 101 2.20 -7.34 -0.10
C ALA A 101 3.00 -8.40 -0.87
N PRO A 102 2.55 -9.67 -0.84
CA PRO A 102 3.12 -10.74 -1.64
C PRO A 102 3.16 -10.42 -3.13
N ILE A 103 4.13 -10.99 -3.85
CA ILE A 103 4.27 -10.74 -5.29
C ILE A 103 3.05 -11.21 -6.10
N SER A 104 2.35 -12.26 -5.64
CA SER A 104 1.11 -12.75 -6.27
C SER A 104 0.03 -11.67 -6.24
N VAL A 105 -0.22 -11.07 -5.07
CA VAL A 105 -1.21 -9.98 -4.90
C VAL A 105 -0.85 -8.78 -5.76
N ARG A 106 0.42 -8.36 -5.75
CA ARG A 106 0.87 -7.22 -6.57
C ARG A 106 0.72 -7.47 -8.06
N LYS A 107 0.94 -8.72 -8.52
CA LYS A 107 0.66 -9.12 -9.90
C LYS A 107 -0.83 -9.12 -10.21
N SER A 108 -1.70 -9.60 -9.30
CA SER A 108 -3.15 -9.52 -9.48
C SER A 108 -3.61 -8.07 -9.64
N ILE A 109 -3.13 -7.17 -8.78
CA ILE A 109 -3.41 -5.73 -8.89
C ILE A 109 -2.91 -5.17 -10.23
N GLY A 110 -1.64 -5.40 -10.58
CA GLY A 110 -1.06 -4.89 -11.82
C GLY A 110 -1.73 -5.43 -13.10
N ALA A 111 -2.09 -6.71 -13.12
CA ALA A 111 -2.70 -7.37 -14.27
C ALA A 111 -4.20 -7.03 -14.43
N SER A 112 -4.86 -6.56 -13.37
CA SER A 112 -6.28 -6.18 -13.41
C SER A 112 -6.58 -5.05 -14.40
N GLY A 113 -5.59 -4.22 -14.74
CA GLY A 113 -5.77 -3.01 -15.54
C GLY A 113 -6.42 -1.85 -14.78
N ASP A 114 -7.01 -2.11 -13.62
CA ASP A 114 -7.62 -1.09 -12.76
C ASP A 114 -6.57 -0.20 -12.10
N ARG A 115 -6.86 1.10 -12.07
CA ARG A 115 -5.92 2.14 -11.66
C ARG A 115 -6.32 2.87 -10.40
N GLU A 116 -7.46 2.55 -9.82
CA GLU A 116 -7.94 3.20 -8.61
C GLU A 116 -7.81 2.27 -7.40
N LEU A 117 -7.30 2.82 -6.30
CA LEU A 117 -7.27 2.19 -4.98
C LEU A 117 -7.94 3.12 -3.96
N LYS A 118 -8.98 2.63 -3.28
CA LYS A 118 -9.59 3.29 -2.13
C LYS A 118 -9.04 2.68 -0.84
N VAL A 119 -8.36 3.49 -0.04
CA VAL A 119 -7.80 3.10 1.26
C VAL A 119 -8.77 3.50 2.37
N LYS A 120 -9.11 2.56 3.25
CA LYS A 120 -9.99 2.74 4.41
C LYS A 120 -9.38 2.18 5.69
#